data_AF-A0A2A4WZI2-F1
#
_entry.id   AF-A0A2A4WZI2-F1
#
_cell.length_a   1.000
_cell.length_b   1.000
_cell.length_c   1.000
_cell.angle_alpha   90.00
_cell.angle_beta   90.00
_cell.angle_gamma   90.00
#
_symmetry.space_group_name_H-M   'P 1'
#
loop_
_entity.id
_entity.type
_entity.pdbx_description
1 polymer ?
#
loop_
_entity_poly.entity_id
_entity_poly.type
_entity_poly.pdbx_seq_one_letter_code
_entity_poly.pdbx_strand_id
1 'polypeptide(L)'
;MSTTRKTITVTDQQDSWIKAQIAAGAFTNDSEYIRDLIRRDQADKEELAVIRAALIEGEESRTSDRTPDDIINAVIARRRKNGML
;
A
#
# COMPACT_ATOMS: atom_id res chain seq x y z
N MET A 1 16.64 -7.39 -14.76
CA MET A 1 15.31 -7.25 -15.40
C MET A 1 15.48 -6.63 -16.77
N SER A 2 14.78 -7.12 -17.79
CA SER A 2 14.75 -6.49 -19.12
C SER A 2 13.78 -5.30 -19.11
N THR A 3 14.15 -4.19 -19.74
CA THR A 3 13.29 -3.02 -19.90
C THR A 3 12.75 -2.97 -21.33
N THR A 4 11.44 -2.80 -21.49
CA THR A 4 10.79 -2.61 -22.78
C THR A 4 10.54 -1.12 -23.03
N ARG A 5 11.02 -0.58 -24.15
CA ARG A 5 10.76 0.82 -24.55
C ARG A 5 9.28 1.01 -24.88
N LYS A 6 8.70 2.10 -24.38
CA LYS A 6 7.35 2.57 -24.71
C LYS A 6 7.40 4.06 -25.05
N THR A 7 6.61 4.48 -26.03
CA THR A 7 6.37 5.91 -26.32
C THR A 7 5.13 6.33 -25.55
N ILE A 8 5.23 7.44 -24.82
CA ILE A 8 4.15 7.98 -23.98
C ILE A 8 4.02 9.45 -24.31
N THR A 9 2.78 9.92 -24.50
CA THR A 9 2.47 11.34 -24.63
C THR A 9 2.04 11.87 -23.27
N VAL A 10 2.63 12.99 -22.85
CA VAL A 10 2.31 13.69 -21.61
C VAL A 10 1.97 15.14 -21.92
N THR A 11 1.35 15.84 -20.97
CA THR A 11 1.11 17.27 -21.11
C THR A 11 2.41 18.06 -20.88
N ASP A 12 2.48 19.30 -21.38
CA ASP A 12 3.64 20.18 -21.16
C ASP A 12 3.91 20.41 -19.66
N GLN A 13 2.84 20.47 -18.86
CA GLN A 13 2.94 20.57 -17.40
C GLN A 13 3.60 19.34 -16.78
N GLN A 14 3.25 18.14 -17.27
CA GLN A 14 3.85 16.88 -16.80
C GLN A 14 5.31 16.78 -17.24
N ASP A 15 5.65 17.12 -18.48
CA ASP A 15 7.03 17.16 -18.95
C ASP A 15 7.89 18.11 -18.11
N SER A 16 7.40 19.33 -17.86
CA SER A 16 8.07 20.31 -17.00
C SER A 16 8.31 19.77 -15.58
N TRP A 17 7.32 19.07 -15.02
CA TRP A 17 7.44 18.43 -13.73
C TRP A 17 8.50 17.32 -13.73
N ILE A 18 8.49 16.43 -14.71
CA ILE A 18 9.47 15.34 -14.85
C ILE A 18 10.89 15.91 -14.91
N LYS A 19 11.10 16.93 -15.75
CA LYS A 19 12.40 17.62 -15.88
C LYS A 19 12.86 18.25 -14.57
N ALA A 20 11.96 18.82 -13.77
CA ALA A 20 12.30 19.38 -12.46
C ALA A 20 12.81 18.30 -11.49
N GLN A 21 12.21 17.09 -11.50
CA GLN A 21 12.67 15.98 -10.67
C GLN A 21 14.08 15.49 -11.07
N ILE A 22 14.37 15.51 -12.37
CA ILE A 22 15.70 15.16 -12.91
C ILE A 22 16.72 16.24 -12.55
N ALA A 23 16.37 17.52 -12.73
CA ALA A 23 17.24 18.64 -12.39
C ALA A 23 17.59 18.71 -10.90
N ALA A 24 16.66 18.28 -10.03
CA ALA A 24 16.90 18.14 -8.60
C ALA A 24 17.86 16.97 -8.24
N GLY A 25 18.26 16.15 -9.22
CA GLY A 25 19.17 15.02 -9.04
C GLY A 25 18.51 13.76 -8.48
N ALA A 26 17.18 13.72 -8.34
CA ALA A 26 16.47 12.55 -7.83
C ALA A 26 16.40 11.41 -8.86
N PHE A 27 16.50 11.73 -10.15
CA PHE A 27 16.43 10.78 -11.26
C PHE A 27 17.39 11.19 -12.38
N THR A 28 17.86 10.22 -13.15
CA THR A 28 18.80 10.47 -14.26
C THR A 28 18.09 10.70 -15.60
N ASN A 29 16.84 10.26 -15.74
CA ASN A 29 16.06 10.38 -16.98
C ASN A 29 14.55 10.16 -16.73
N ASP A 30 13.74 10.52 -17.73
CA ASP A 30 12.27 10.44 -17.69
C ASP A 30 11.77 9.02 -17.42
N SER A 31 12.37 8.02 -18.07
CA SER A 31 11.95 6.62 -17.92
C SER A 31 12.17 6.11 -16.50
N GLU A 32 13.17 6.63 -15.79
CA GLU A 32 13.42 6.29 -14.39
C GLU A 32 12.35 6.85 -13.47
N TYR A 33 12.02 8.12 -13.64
CA TYR A 33 10.95 8.76 -12.88
C TYR A 33 9.59 8.12 -13.14
N ILE A 34 9.25 7.84 -14.41
CA ILE A 34 7.98 7.17 -14.77
C ILE A 34 7.90 5.76 -14.16
N ARG A 35 9.00 4.99 -14.20
CA ARG A 35 9.04 3.67 -13.55
C ARG A 35 8.84 3.77 -12.04
N ASP A 36 9.40 4.79 -11.40
CA ASP A 36 9.21 5.02 -9.98
C ASP A 36 7.76 5.40 -9.64
N LEU A 37 7.13 6.27 -10.43
CA LEU A 37 5.71 6.59 -10.29
C LEU A 37 4.82 5.35 -10.42
N ILE A 38 5.09 4.48 -11.40
CA ILE A 38 4.34 3.22 -11.57
C ILE A 38 4.51 2.32 -10.33
N ARG A 39 5.72 2.25 -9.77
CA ARG A 39 5.97 1.44 -8.56
C ARG A 39 5.19 1.96 -7.35
N ARG A 40 5.13 3.29 -7.17
CA ARG A 40 4.35 3.92 -6.09
C ARG A 40 2.86 3.65 -6.27
N ASP A 41 2.33 3.84 -7.48
CA ASP A 41 0.93 3.53 -7.80
C ASP A 41 0.58 2.05 -7.55
N GLN A 42 1.50 1.12 -7.86
CA GLN A 42 1.33 -0.30 -7.56
C GLN A 42 1.30 -0.57 -6.05
N ALA A 43 2.22 0.02 -5.28
CA ALA A 43 2.26 -0.13 -3.83
C ALA A 43 1.01 0.42 -3.15
N ASP A 44 0.57 1.62 -3.54
CA ASP A 44 -0.64 2.25 -3.01
C ASP A 44 -1.90 1.40 -3.30
N LYS A 45 -1.97 0.82 -4.51
CA LYS A 45 -3.07 -0.07 -4.89
C LYS A 45 -3.04 -1.40 -4.15
N GLU A 46 -1.87 -1.94 -3.89
CA GLU A 46 -1.70 -3.17 -3.10
C GLU A 46 -2.14 -2.95 -1.66
N GLU A 47 -1.69 -1.87 -1.02
CA GLU A 47 -2.10 -1.50 0.34
C GLU A 47 -3.63 -1.31 0.42
N LEU A 48 -4.21 -0.58 -0.53
CA LEU A 48 -5.65 -0.38 -0.60
C LEU A 48 -6.41 -1.69 -0.79
N ALA A 49 -5.89 -2.62 -1.59
CA ALA A 49 -6.49 -3.93 -1.78
C ALA A 49 -6.48 -4.76 -0.49
N VAL A 50 -5.38 -4.73 0.27
CA VAL A 50 -5.29 -5.42 1.57
C VAL A 50 -6.31 -4.86 2.56
N ILE A 51 -6.42 -3.52 2.67
CA ILE A 51 -7.38 -2.88 3.56
C ILE A 51 -8.82 -3.26 3.17
N ARG A 52 -9.15 -3.21 1.87
CA ARG A 52 -10.48 -3.60 1.38
C ARG A 52 -10.80 -5.05 1.68
N ALA A 53 -9.85 -5.96 1.49
CA ALA A 53 -10.05 -7.37 1.81
C ALA A 53 -10.34 -7.57 3.30
N ALA A 54 -9.58 -6.91 4.18
CA ALA A 54 -9.81 -6.98 5.64
C ALA A 54 -11.17 -6.39 6.05
N LEU A 55 -11.63 -5.32 5.41
CA LEU A 55 -12.96 -4.75 5.65
C LEU A 55 -14.07 -5.71 5.22
N ILE A 56 -13.96 -6.31 4.03
CA ILE A 56 -14.93 -7.29 3.54
C ILE A 56 -14.98 -8.50 4.47
N GLU A 57 -13.83 -9.05 4.89
CA GLU A 57 -13.78 -10.13 5.87
C GLU A 57 -14.48 -9.74 7.19
N GLY A 58 -14.26 -8.52 7.67
CA GLY A 58 -14.94 -7.98 8.85
C GLY A 58 -16.47 -7.88 8.67
N GLU A 59 -16.93 -7.36 7.54
CA GLU A 59 -18.35 -7.26 7.21
C GLU A 59 -19.02 -8.63 7.09
N GLU A 60 -18.36 -9.59 6.44
CA GLU A 60 -18.84 -10.97 6.29
C GLU A 60 -18.87 -11.72 7.63
N SER A 61 -17.97 -11.39 8.56
CA SER A 61 -17.92 -11.97 9.91
C SER A 61 -19.11 -11.55 10.80
N ARG A 62 -19.90 -10.56 10.36
CA ARG A 62 -21.04 -9.98 11.06
C ARG A 62 -20.65 -9.30 12.38
N THR A 63 -21.64 -8.68 13.02
CA THR A 63 -21.44 -8.01 14.31
C THR A 63 -21.24 -9.03 15.43
N SER A 64 -20.26 -8.78 16.30
CA SER A 64 -20.04 -9.56 17.51
C SER A 64 -20.78 -8.94 18.70
N ASP A 65 -21.44 -9.77 19.52
CA ASP A 65 -22.07 -9.34 20.77
C ASP A 65 -21.07 -9.18 21.94
N ARG A 66 -19.78 -9.38 21.68
CA ARG A 66 -18.75 -9.35 22.73
C ARG A 66 -18.48 -7.93 23.19
N THR A 67 -18.45 -7.75 24.50
CA THR A 67 -18.00 -6.50 25.10
C THR A 67 -16.47 -6.39 25.06
N PRO A 68 -15.91 -5.17 25.22
CA PRO A 68 -14.46 -5.00 25.36
C PRO A 68 -13.84 -5.87 26.46
N ASP A 69 -14.52 -6.03 27.60
CA ASP A 69 -14.05 -6.87 28.71
C ASP A 69 -14.01 -8.36 28.33
N ASP A 70 -15.01 -8.85 27.58
CA ASP A 70 -15.03 -10.22 27.05
C ASP A 70 -13.86 -10.47 26.09
N ILE A 71 -13.46 -9.44 25.34
CA ILE A 71 -12.31 -9.52 24.42
C ILE A 71 -11.01 -9.62 25.22
N ILE A 72 -10.81 -8.73 26.20
CA ILE A 72 -9.61 -8.68 27.04
C ILE A 72 -9.45 -9.99 27.82
N ASN A 73 -10.51 -10.46 28.48
CA ASN A 73 -10.47 -11.68 29.27
C ASN A 73 -10.13 -12.92 28.41
N ALA A 74 -10.69 -13.02 27.20
CA ALA A 74 -10.35 -14.10 26.29
C ALA A 74 -8.90 -14.07 25.82
N VAL A 75 -8.33 -12.87 25.58
CA VAL A 75 -6.92 -12.73 25.20
C VAL A 75 -6.00 -13.13 26.35
N ILE A 76 -6.31 -12.73 27.60
CA ILE A 76 -5.56 -13.12 28.80
C ILE A 76 -5.60 -14.65 28.97
N ALA A 77 -6.78 -15.26 28.87
CA ALA A 77 -6.93 -16.71 28.97
C ALA A 77 -6.12 -17.45 27.89
N ARG A 78 -6.13 -16.96 26.64
CA ARG A 78 -5.35 -17.53 25.54
C ARG A 78 -3.84 -17.43 25.81
N ARG A 79 -3.36 -16.28 26.28
CA ARG A 79 -1.93 -16.07 26.56
C ARG A 79 -1.42 -16.92 27.72
N ARG A 80 -2.21 -17.09 28.79
CA ARG A 80 -1.90 -18.02 29.89
C ARG A 80 -1.80 -19.47 29.40
N LYS A 81 -2.72 -19.89 28.54
CA LYS A 81 -2.70 -21.25 27.95
C LYS A 81 -1.45 -21.50 27.08
N ASN A 82 -0.95 -20.46 26.43
CA ASN A 82 0.24 -20.53 25.57
C ASN A 82 1.57 -20.30 26.33
N GLY A 83 1.54 -20.15 27.66
CA GLY A 83 2.74 -19.96 28.49
C GLY A 83 3.46 -18.62 28.27
N MET A 84 2.78 -17.63 27.72
CA MET A 84 3.32 -16.28 27.46
C MET A 84 3.00 -15.27 28.57
N LEU A 85 2.42 -15.75 29.68
CA LEU A 85 2.04 -15.01 30.89
C LEU A 85 2.34 -15.85 32.11
#